data_AF-A0A7Y0BIR3-F1
#
_entry.id   AF-A0A7Y0BIR3-F1
#
_cell.length_a   1.000
_cell.length_b   1.000
_cell.length_c   1.000
_cell.angle_alpha   90.00
_cell.angle_beta   90.00
_cell.angle_gamma   90.00
#
_symmetry.space_group_name_H-M   'P 1'
#
loop_
_entity.id
_entity.type
_entity.pdbx_description
1 polymer ?
#
loop_
_entity_poly.entity_id
_entity_poly.type
_entity_poly.pdbx_seq_one_letter_code
_entity_poly.pdbx_strand_id
1 'polypeptide(L)'
;MSVNFGTKRTVIGAAHYGLRDWLAQGVTAALMALFTLLLLARVIFSKGPIGYDLWAGIFSSQWMKALTFTIIIALLMHVWVGIRNVLMDYVKPASLRLAVQIFTIVWLVACAGWGIQVLWRL
;
A
#
# COMPACT_ATOMS: atom_id res chain seq x y z
N MET A 1 28.64 31.98 30.78
CA MET A 1 29.05 30.89 29.86
C MET A 1 27.81 30.06 29.53
N SER A 2 27.32 30.11 28.29
CA SER A 2 26.18 29.29 27.84
C SER A 2 26.66 27.89 27.47
N VAL A 3 26.15 26.89 28.16
CA VAL A 3 26.48 25.48 27.91
C VAL A 3 25.82 25.06 26.59
N ASN A 4 26.62 24.75 25.57
CA ASN A 4 26.12 24.25 24.28
C ASN A 4 25.88 22.74 24.39
N PHE A 5 24.62 22.32 24.33
CA PHE A 5 24.26 20.92 24.14
C PHE A 5 24.27 20.59 22.65
N GLY A 6 25.36 19.95 22.17
CA GLY A 6 25.40 19.15 20.94
C GLY A 6 25.63 19.90 19.62
N THR A 7 26.87 19.94 19.14
CA THR A 7 27.30 20.65 17.92
C THR A 7 27.30 19.81 16.63
N LYS A 8 26.55 18.71 16.54
CA LYS A 8 26.55 17.83 15.35
C LYS A 8 25.18 17.30 14.93
N ARG A 9 24.18 18.18 14.86
CA ARG A 9 23.08 17.97 13.89
C ARG A 9 23.22 19.03 12.82
N THR A 10 23.88 18.68 11.72
CA THR A 10 23.63 19.37 10.46
C THR A 10 22.16 19.17 10.13
N VAL A 11 21.37 20.24 10.20
CA VAL A 11 19.96 20.26 9.76
C VAL A 11 19.98 20.20 8.24
N ILE A 12 20.26 19.02 7.68
CA ILE A 12 20.14 18.76 6.25
C ILE A 12 18.80 18.04 6.07
N GLY A 13 17.78 18.77 5.62
CA GLY A 13 16.62 18.21 4.91
C GLY A 13 15.51 17.50 5.70
N ALA A 14 15.54 17.42 7.03
CA ALA A 14 14.54 16.67 7.83
C ALA A 14 13.05 17.09 7.62
N ALA A 15 12.79 18.28 7.06
CA ALA A 15 11.42 18.78 6.84
C ALA A 15 10.68 18.08 5.67
N HIS A 16 11.37 17.43 4.72
CA HIS A 16 10.74 16.91 3.51
C HIS A 16 10.67 15.38 3.41
N TYR A 17 11.42 14.63 4.23
CA TYR A 17 11.51 13.17 4.10
C TYR A 17 10.36 12.40 4.76
N GLY A 18 9.67 12.97 5.75
CA GLY A 18 8.56 12.30 6.45
C GLY A 18 7.16 12.63 5.91
N LEU A 19 6.94 13.86 5.45
CA LEU A 19 5.60 14.33 5.07
C LEU A 19 5.03 13.57 3.87
N ARG A 20 5.87 13.29 2.86
CA ARG A 20 5.46 12.55 1.66
C ARG A 20 5.00 11.13 1.99
N ASP A 21 5.77 10.42 2.80
CA ASP A 21 5.47 9.04 3.18
C ASP A 21 4.26 8.97 4.11
N TRP A 22 4.12 9.94 5.03
CA TRP A 22 2.95 10.06 5.89
C TRP A 22 1.67 10.33 5.07
N LEU A 23 1.71 11.27 4.13
CA LEU A 23 0.60 11.56 3.22
C LEU A 23 0.28 10.35 2.34
N ALA A 24 1.29 9.69 1.77
CA ALA A 24 1.11 8.50 0.95
C ALA A 24 0.41 7.39 1.75
N GLN A 25 0.82 7.15 3.01
CA GLN A 25 0.20 6.15 3.86
C GLN A 25 -1.26 6.48 4.20
N GLY A 26 -1.55 7.75 4.50
CA GLY A 26 -2.90 8.22 4.82
C GLY A 26 -3.86 8.15 3.63
N VAL A 27 -3.43 8.66 2.46
CA VAL A 27 -4.25 8.65 1.24
C VAL A 27 -4.53 7.23 0.77
N THR A 28 -3.51 6.36 0.74
CA THR A 28 -3.70 4.96 0.35
C THR A 28 -4.61 4.21 1.33
N ALA A 29 -4.51 4.45 2.64
CA ALA A 29 -5.41 3.88 3.62
C ALA A 29 -6.86 4.30 3.40
N ALA A 30 -7.11 5.61 3.19
CA ALA A 30 -8.45 6.14 2.93
C ALA A 30 -9.07 5.54 1.66
N LEU A 31 -8.28 5.42 0.58
CA LEU A 31 -8.72 4.81 -0.68
C LEU A 31 -9.09 3.33 -0.50
N MET A 32 -8.24 2.54 0.18
CA MET A 32 -8.52 1.12 0.46
C MET A 32 -9.75 0.95 1.36
N ALA A 33 -9.92 1.80 2.37
CA ALA A 33 -11.10 1.79 3.24
C ALA A 33 -12.37 2.09 2.44
N LEU A 34 -12.37 3.13 1.60
CA LEU A 34 -13.51 3.48 0.75
C LEU A 34 -13.87 2.33 -0.21
N PHE A 35 -12.88 1.74 -0.88
CA PHE A 35 -13.11 0.58 -1.76
C PHE A 35 -13.74 -0.58 -1.00
N THR A 36 -13.25 -0.86 0.21
CA THR A 36 -13.77 -1.96 1.03
C THR A 36 -15.22 -1.71 1.41
N LEU A 37 -15.56 -0.48 1.82
CA LEU A 37 -16.95 -0.10 2.12
C LEU A 37 -17.86 -0.20 0.89
N LEU A 38 -17.40 0.24 -0.29
CA LEU A 38 -18.14 0.13 -1.54
C LEU A 38 -18.38 -1.33 -1.93
N LEU A 39 -17.35 -2.18 -1.84
CA LEU A 39 -17.45 -3.60 -2.16
C LEU A 39 -18.41 -4.30 -1.18
N LEU A 40 -18.28 -4.04 0.12
CA LEU A 40 -19.18 -4.58 1.14
C LEU A 40 -20.62 -4.13 0.92
N ALA A 41 -20.85 -2.85 0.64
CA ALA A 41 -22.19 -2.36 0.30
C ALA A 41 -22.75 -3.10 -0.92
N ARG A 42 -21.94 -3.33 -1.95
CA ARG A 42 -22.39 -4.05 -3.15
C ARG A 42 -22.78 -5.50 -2.87
N VAL A 43 -22.05 -6.17 -1.97
CA VAL A 43 -22.36 -7.53 -1.53
C VAL A 43 -23.60 -7.57 -0.63
N ILE A 44 -23.69 -6.69 0.36
CA ILE A 44 -24.81 -6.67 1.34
C ILE A 44 -26.14 -6.30 0.67
N PHE A 45 -26.14 -5.35 -0.27
CA PHE A 45 -27.35 -4.94 -0.98
C PHE A 45 -27.61 -5.76 -2.25
N SER A 46 -26.80 -6.79 -2.53
CA SER A 46 -27.08 -7.71 -3.63
C SER A 46 -28.30 -8.58 -3.31
N LYS A 47 -29.07 -8.92 -4.35
CA LYS A 47 -30.22 -9.82 -4.24
C LYS A 47 -29.83 -11.17 -4.84
N GLY A 48 -30.05 -12.25 -4.09
CA GLY A 48 -29.79 -13.62 -4.53
C GLY A 48 -28.65 -14.31 -3.78
N PRO A 49 -28.32 -15.55 -4.16
CA PRO A 49 -27.24 -16.30 -3.53
C PRO A 49 -25.87 -15.68 -3.83
N ILE A 50 -25.03 -15.58 -2.81
CA ILE A 50 -23.64 -15.14 -2.96
C ILE A 50 -22.84 -16.28 -3.58
N GLY A 51 -22.76 -16.29 -4.91
CA GLY A 51 -22.04 -17.27 -5.71
C GLY A 51 -21.05 -16.63 -6.68
N TYR A 52 -20.41 -17.46 -7.49
CA TYR A 52 -19.43 -17.02 -8.50
C TYR A 52 -20.00 -15.96 -9.44
N ASP A 53 -21.24 -16.12 -9.91
CA ASP A 53 -21.86 -15.21 -10.88
C ASP A 53 -22.05 -13.80 -10.35
N LEU A 54 -22.43 -13.66 -9.07
CA LEU A 54 -22.54 -12.37 -8.41
C LEU A 54 -21.17 -11.70 -8.31
N TRP A 55 -20.15 -12.45 -7.86
CA TRP A 55 -18.79 -11.94 -7.72
C TRP A 55 -18.20 -11.52 -9.06
N ALA A 56 -18.28 -12.38 -10.07
CA ALA A 56 -17.83 -12.07 -11.43
C ALA A 56 -18.59 -10.87 -12.00
N GLY A 57 -19.90 -10.78 -11.77
CA GLY A 57 -20.73 -9.65 -12.20
C GLY A 57 -20.37 -8.31 -11.55
N ILE A 58 -19.92 -8.31 -10.29
CA ILE A 58 -19.47 -7.09 -9.61
C ILE A 58 -18.17 -6.58 -10.25
N PHE A 59 -17.22 -7.47 -10.51
CA PHE A 59 -15.89 -7.12 -11.03
C PHE A 59 -15.79 -7.06 -12.56
N SER A 60 -16.80 -7.51 -13.31
CA SER A 60 -16.79 -7.46 -14.78
C SER A 60 -16.88 -6.04 -15.34
N SER A 61 -17.52 -5.12 -14.62
CA SER A 61 -17.71 -3.75 -15.06
C SER A 61 -16.38 -2.99 -15.16
N GLN A 62 -16.18 -2.24 -16.26
CA GLN A 62 -14.92 -1.56 -16.55
C GLN A 62 -14.49 -0.56 -15.46
N TRP A 63 -15.46 0.15 -14.86
CA TRP A 63 -15.17 1.09 -13.77
C TRP A 63 -14.71 0.36 -12.50
N MET A 64 -15.25 -0.83 -12.20
CA MET A 64 -14.80 -1.64 -11.06
C MET A 64 -13.39 -2.16 -11.31
N LYS A 65 -13.06 -2.60 -12.53
CA LYS A 65 -11.69 -2.99 -12.91
C LYS A 65 -10.71 -1.83 -12.73
N ALA A 66 -11.04 -0.64 -13.22
CA ALA A 66 -10.20 0.55 -13.03
C ALA A 66 -10.02 0.92 -11.55
N LEU A 67 -11.08 0.82 -10.75
CA LEU A 67 -11.04 1.06 -9.31
C LEU A 67 -10.16 0.02 -8.61
N THR A 68 -10.37 -1.27 -8.85
CA THR A 68 -9.56 -2.35 -8.26
C THR A 68 -8.09 -2.24 -8.64
N PHE A 69 -7.78 -1.88 -9.89
CA PHE A 69 -6.41 -1.61 -10.32
C PHE A 69 -5.77 -0.46 -9.52
N THR A 70 -6.51 0.64 -9.34
CA THR A 70 -6.06 1.78 -8.52
C THR A 70 -5.80 1.36 -7.07
N ILE A 71 -6.64 0.49 -6.52
CA ILE A 71 -6.48 -0.06 -5.16
C ILE A 71 -5.27 -0.99 -5.06
N ILE A 72 -4.97 -1.80 -6.08
CA ILE A 72 -3.75 -2.59 -6.12
C ILE A 72 -2.53 -1.67 -6.02
N ILE A 73 -2.49 -0.59 -6.81
CA ILE A 73 -1.39 0.39 -6.73
C ILE A 73 -1.30 1.04 -5.34
N ALA A 74 -2.44 1.44 -4.78
CA ALA A 74 -2.49 2.03 -3.44
C ALA A 74 -1.95 1.06 -2.37
N LEU A 75 -2.33 -0.21 -2.44
CA LEU A 75 -1.86 -1.26 -1.53
C LEU A 75 -0.35 -1.47 -1.65
N LEU A 76 0.20 -1.50 -2.87
CA LEU A 76 1.64 -1.68 -3.09
C LEU A 76 2.45 -0.53 -2.45
N MET A 77 1.99 0.72 -2.62
CA MET A 77 2.61 1.88 -1.97
C MET A 77 2.48 1.80 -0.45
N HIS A 78 1.29 1.45 0.05
CA HIS A 78 1.01 1.36 1.49
C HIS A 78 1.88 0.32 2.19
N VAL A 79 2.01 -0.87 1.58
CA VAL A 79 2.84 -1.96 2.11
C VAL A 79 4.32 -1.60 2.02
N TRP A 80 4.77 -1.01 0.91
CA TRP A 80 6.17 -0.60 0.78
C TRP A 80 6.60 0.38 1.86
N VAL A 81 5.87 1.48 2.04
CA VAL A 81 6.20 2.50 3.04
C VAL A 81 6.11 1.92 4.46
N GLY A 82 5.07 1.13 4.75
CA GLY A 82 4.89 0.48 6.05
C GLY A 82 6.04 -0.48 6.39
N ILE A 83 6.34 -1.43 5.50
CA ILE A 83 7.40 -2.42 5.72
C ILE A 83 8.76 -1.74 5.80
N ARG A 84 9.06 -0.75 4.95
CA ARG A 84 10.32 -0.02 5.02
C ARG A 84 10.53 0.60 6.41
N ASN A 85 9.50 1.23 6.98
CA ASN A 85 9.57 1.82 8.31
C ASN A 85 9.79 0.76 9.40
N VAL A 86 9.02 -0.33 9.38
CA VAL A 86 9.21 -1.47 10.31
C VAL A 86 10.63 -2.02 10.22
N LEU A 87 11.16 -2.23 9.02
CA LEU A 87 12.51 -2.73 8.84
C LEU A 87 13.58 -1.76 9.35
N MET A 88 13.37 -0.45 9.21
CA MET A 88 14.29 0.56 9.77
C MET A 88 14.30 0.55 11.30
N ASP A 89 13.16 0.31 11.94
CA ASP A 89 13.02 0.33 13.39
C ASP A 89 13.56 -0.94 14.06
N TYR A 90 13.23 -2.11 13.49
CA TYR A 90 13.48 -3.39 14.15
C TYR A 90 14.71 -4.15 13.63
N VAL A 91 15.10 -3.99 12.36
CA VAL A 91 16.24 -4.71 11.79
C VAL A 91 17.51 -3.89 11.92
N LYS A 92 18.37 -4.25 12.88
CA LYS A 92 19.62 -3.53 13.18
C LYS A 92 20.75 -3.80 12.17
N PRO A 93 21.03 -5.05 11.75
CA PRO A 93 22.09 -5.31 10.78
C PRO A 93 21.74 -4.75 9.40
N ALA A 94 22.61 -3.91 8.84
CA ALA A 94 22.35 -3.23 7.57
C ALA A 94 22.22 -4.18 6.38
N SER A 95 23.03 -5.24 6.34
CA SER A 95 22.99 -6.27 5.28
C SER A 95 21.67 -7.02 5.25
N LEU A 96 21.19 -7.45 6.42
CA LEU A 96 19.91 -8.13 6.56
C LEU A 96 18.75 -7.21 6.15
N ARG A 97 18.76 -5.96 6.62
CA ARG A 97 17.73 -4.98 6.26
C ARG A 97 17.66 -4.74 4.77
N LEU A 98 18.80 -4.58 4.10
CA LEU A 98 18.86 -4.40 2.65
C LEU A 98 18.33 -5.63 1.91
N ALA A 99 18.76 -6.83 2.30
CA ALA A 99 18.31 -8.07 1.69
C ALA A 99 16.79 -8.24 1.77
N VAL A 100 16.20 -7.97 2.94
CA VAL A 100 14.74 -8.06 3.13
C VAL A 100 14.02 -6.97 2.34
N GLN A 101 14.54 -5.74 2.27
CA GLN A 101 13.93 -4.69 1.44
C GLN A 101 13.93 -5.04 -0.05
N ILE A 102 15.03 -5.59 -0.58
CA ILE A 102 15.11 -6.06 -1.97
C ILE A 102 14.07 -7.17 -2.21
N PHE A 103 14.00 -8.14 -1.31
CA PHE A 103 13.00 -9.20 -1.38
C PHE A 103 11.57 -8.65 -1.38
N THR A 104 11.26 -7.70 -0.48
CA THR A 104 9.95 -7.04 -0.42
C THR A 104 9.61 -6.37 -1.75
N ILE A 105 10.53 -5.63 -2.37
CA ILE A 105 10.28 -4.98 -3.66
C ILE A 105 9.96 -6.02 -4.74
N VAL A 106 10.79 -7.06 -4.88
CA VAL A 106 10.58 -8.13 -5.87
C VAL A 106 9.22 -8.82 -5.67
N TRP A 107 8.89 -9.12 -4.40
CA TRP A 107 7.62 -9.73 -4.05
C TRP A 107 6.43 -8.84 -4.43
N LEU A 108 6.48 -7.54 -4.10
CA LEU A 108 5.41 -6.60 -4.42
C LEU A 108 5.22 -6.45 -5.94
N VAL A 109 6.31 -6.42 -6.71
CA VAL A 109 6.24 -6.40 -8.19
C VAL A 109 5.59 -7.67 -8.74
N ALA A 110 5.93 -8.84 -8.19
CA ALA A 110 5.30 -10.10 -8.58
C ALA A 110 3.79 -10.10 -8.27
N CYS A 111 3.40 -9.63 -7.07
CA CYS A 111 2.00 -9.46 -6.70
C CYS A 111 1.26 -8.48 -7.62
N ALA A 112 1.91 -7.38 -8.01
CA ALA A 112 1.34 -6.40 -8.94
C ALA A 112 1.06 -7.04 -10.31
N GLY A 113 2.05 -7.73 -10.87
CA GLY A 113 1.92 -8.40 -12.17
C GLY A 113 0.82 -9.46 -12.15
N TRP A 114 0.77 -10.29 -11.11
CA TRP A 114 -0.27 -11.30 -10.96
C TRP A 114 -1.66 -10.68 -10.76
N GLY A 115 -1.79 -9.64 -9.94
CA GLY A 115 -3.06 -8.94 -9.71
C GLY A 115 -3.63 -8.33 -10.99
N ILE A 116 -2.79 -7.69 -11.80
CA ILE A 116 -3.18 -7.16 -13.12
C ILE A 116 -3.62 -8.30 -14.05
N GLN A 117 -2.85 -9.40 -14.10
CA GLN A 117 -3.20 -10.53 -14.94
C GLN A 117 -4.57 -11.13 -14.58
N VAL A 118 -4.86 -11.31 -13.29
CA VAL A 118 -6.14 -11.84 -12.81
C VAL A 118 -7.28 -10.90 -13.15
N LEU A 119 -7.10 -9.60 -12.91
CA LEU A 119 -8.15 -8.60 -13.12
C LEU A 119 -8.55 -8.44 -14.59
N TRP A 120 -7.61 -8.64 -15.52
CA TRP A 120 -7.87 -8.58 -16.96
C TRP A 120 -8.25 -9.92 -17.61
N ARG A 121 -8.10 -11.04 -16.88
CA ARG A 121 -8.61 -12.35 -17.32
C ARG A 121 -10.09 -12.58 -17.00
N LEU A 122 -10.63 -11.81 -16.06
CA LEU A 122 -12.05 -11.81 -15.66
C LEU A 122 -12.91 -11.09 -16.71
#